data_AF-A0A368FPS3-F1
#
_entry.id   AF-A0A368FPS3-F1
#
_cell.length_a   1.000
_cell.length_b   1.000
_cell.length_c   1.000
_cell.angle_alpha   90.00
_cell.angle_beta   90.00
_cell.angle_gamma   90.00
#
_symmetry.space_group_name_H-M   'P 1'
#
loop_
_entity.id
_entity.type
_entity.pdbx_description
1 polymer ?
#
loop_
_entity_poly.entity_id
_entity_poly.type
_entity_poly.pdbx_seq_one_letter_code
_entity_poly.pdbx_strand_id
1 'polypeptide(L)'
;MTIGQFSAFLSSYRFLFFSSDEEEFYDADEELIDLDKTDVTIPDGPMRDMSYEEADSFDFGDAHEDFDAIYDNAEEHDVGNVQQEHGSVLVHLLSQVSIGMDLTKVTLPTFILERRSLLEMYADFFAHPDAFIVTVDLESPQERFVSVVKYYLNAFYAARKSGVAKKPYNPILGETFRCRYNVPGLPNSGKKTESGPFPGSDENQLTFIAEQVSHHPPVSAFYAEHPAKRISFHAHIYTKSSFLGLSIGVANIGSGTVILHDYDEQYTVTFPSGYGRSIMSTPWVELGGKVKITCEKTGYYADIDFLTKPFFGGKPHRIQGNLYR
;
A
#
# COMPACT_ATOMS: atom_id res chain seq x y z
N MET A 1 -4.61 15.87 -8.42
CA MET A 1 -5.39 14.66 -8.71
C MET A 1 -6.54 14.55 -7.70
N THR A 2 -7.78 14.80 -8.11
CA THR A 2 -8.99 14.42 -7.35
C THR A 2 -9.29 12.93 -7.53
N ILE A 3 -10.21 12.34 -6.76
CA ILE A 3 -10.61 10.93 -6.96
C ILE A 3 -11.05 10.61 -8.40
N GLY A 4 -11.74 11.54 -9.08
CA GLY A 4 -12.11 11.37 -10.49
C GLY A 4 -10.90 11.33 -11.43
N GLN A 5 -9.86 12.13 -11.12
CA GLN A 5 -8.59 12.09 -11.86
C GLN A 5 -7.79 10.82 -11.53
N PHE A 6 -7.91 10.28 -10.32
CA PHE A 6 -7.31 8.99 -9.94
C PHE A 6 -8.00 7.83 -10.67
N SER A 7 -9.33 7.82 -10.74
CA SER A 7 -10.07 6.83 -11.55
C SER A 7 -9.69 6.90 -13.04
N ALA A 8 -9.53 8.09 -13.60
CA ALA A 8 -9.04 8.28 -14.96
C ALA A 8 -7.58 7.81 -15.13
N PHE A 9 -6.73 8.04 -14.12
CA PHE A 9 -5.35 7.52 -14.07
C PHE A 9 -5.34 5.99 -14.06
N LEU A 10 -6.15 5.34 -13.21
CA LEU A 10 -6.30 3.89 -13.18
C LEU A 10 -6.75 3.35 -14.56
N SER A 11 -7.74 3.99 -15.18
CA SER A 11 -8.20 3.62 -16.53
C SER A 11 -7.07 3.74 -17.55
N SER A 12 -6.30 4.82 -17.53
CA SER A 12 -5.17 5.04 -18.45
C SER A 12 -4.05 4.00 -18.27
N TYR A 13 -3.77 3.60 -17.02
CA TYR A 13 -2.79 2.55 -16.72
C TYR A 13 -3.26 1.17 -17.17
N ARG A 14 -4.54 0.84 -16.98
CA ARG A 14 -5.13 -0.39 -17.52
C ARG A 14 -4.96 -0.45 -19.04
N PHE A 15 -5.20 0.64 -19.78
CA PHE A 15 -5.00 0.68 -21.23
C PHE A 15 -3.53 0.52 -21.69
N LEU A 16 -2.57 1.07 -20.94
CA LEU A 16 -1.14 0.99 -21.31
C LEU A 16 -0.56 -0.42 -21.13
N PHE A 17 -1.03 -1.18 -20.13
CA PHE A 17 -0.50 -2.53 -19.83
C PHE A 17 -1.32 -3.68 -20.41
N PHE A 18 -2.57 -3.45 -20.85
CA PHE A 18 -3.28 -4.41 -21.70
C PHE A 18 -2.69 -4.53 -23.11
N SER A 19 -1.85 -3.57 -23.52
CA SER A 19 -1.29 -3.49 -24.89
C SER A 19 0.09 -4.15 -25.05
N SER A 20 0.71 -4.70 -24.00
CA SER A 20 2.02 -5.36 -24.09
C SER A 20 1.95 -6.83 -23.67
N ASP A 21 2.17 -7.68 -24.67
CA ASP A 21 2.50 -9.11 -24.64
C ASP A 21 1.33 -10.11 -24.44
N GLU A 22 0.82 -10.58 -25.58
CA GLU A 22 0.24 -11.92 -25.74
C GLU A 22 1.35 -12.98 -25.49
N GLU A 23 1.57 -13.37 -24.23
CA GLU A 23 2.10 -14.69 -23.93
C GLU A 23 1.08 -15.45 -23.08
N GLU A 24 0.34 -16.37 -23.72
CA GLU A 24 -0.54 -17.33 -23.07
C GLU A 24 0.25 -18.14 -22.02
N PHE A 25 -0.02 -17.90 -20.74
CA PHE A 25 0.28 -18.83 -19.67
C PHE A 25 -1.01 -19.23 -18.96
N TYR A 26 -1.04 -20.50 -18.55
CA TYR A 26 -2.18 -21.22 -18.00
C TYR A 26 -2.72 -20.55 -16.72
N ASP A 27 -3.69 -19.65 -16.87
CA ASP A 27 -4.62 -19.30 -15.80
C ASP A 27 -5.56 -20.50 -15.58
N ALA A 28 -5.94 -20.76 -14.33
CA ALA A 28 -6.80 -21.89 -13.98
C ALA A 28 -8.09 -21.86 -14.83
N ASP A 29 -8.42 -22.99 -15.45
CA ASP A 29 -9.59 -23.13 -16.33
C ASP A 29 -10.85 -22.54 -15.66
N GLU A 30 -11.29 -21.36 -16.12
CA GLU A 30 -12.66 -20.93 -15.89
C GLU A 30 -13.56 -21.86 -16.70
N GLU A 31 -14.13 -22.88 -16.04
CA GLU A 31 -15.37 -23.48 -16.54
C GLU A 31 -16.44 -22.38 -16.52
N LEU A 32 -16.52 -21.62 -17.61
CA LEU A 32 -17.64 -20.75 -17.92
C LEU A 32 -18.89 -21.63 -18.01
N ILE A 33 -19.67 -21.65 -16.93
CA ILE A 33 -21.04 -22.17 -16.97
C ILE A 33 -21.83 -21.22 -17.88
N ASP A 34 -22.09 -21.69 -19.10
CA ASP A 34 -22.95 -21.05 -20.10
C ASP A 34 -24.40 -21.08 -19.59
N LEU A 35 -24.77 -20.04 -18.82
CA LEU A 35 -26.10 -19.87 -18.22
C LEU A 35 -27.22 -19.69 -19.27
N ASP A 36 -26.90 -19.61 -20.56
CA ASP A 36 -27.85 -19.46 -21.66
C ASP A 36 -28.35 -20.80 -22.24
N LYS A 37 -27.90 -21.95 -21.71
CA LYS A 37 -28.30 -23.29 -22.19
C LYS A 37 -29.10 -24.15 -21.21
N THR A 38 -29.46 -23.63 -20.05
CA THR A 38 -30.36 -24.34 -19.14
C THR A 38 -31.80 -23.86 -19.36
N ASP A 39 -32.59 -24.70 -20.02
CA ASP A 39 -34.03 -24.54 -20.20
C ASP A 39 -34.72 -24.72 -18.83
N VAL A 40 -34.69 -23.68 -18.00
CA VAL A 40 -35.37 -23.66 -16.70
C VAL A 40 -36.77 -23.09 -16.92
N THR A 41 -37.77 -23.96 -17.01
CA THR A 41 -39.17 -23.57 -16.93
C THR A 41 -39.47 -22.92 -15.59
N ILE A 42 -39.69 -21.60 -15.58
CA ILE A 42 -40.14 -20.82 -14.42
C ILE A 42 -41.67 -20.98 -14.30
N PRO A 43 -42.23 -21.36 -13.13
CA PRO A 43 -43.67 -21.42 -12.95
C PRO A 43 -44.27 -20.00 -12.90
N ASP A 44 -45.33 -19.75 -13.68
CA ASP A 44 -46.11 -18.50 -13.64
C ASP A 44 -46.78 -18.29 -12.27
N GLY A 45 -46.14 -17.48 -11.43
CA GLY A 45 -46.72 -16.90 -10.22
C GLY A 45 -46.75 -15.37 -10.35
N PRO A 46 -47.73 -14.66 -9.75
CA PRO A 46 -47.87 -13.23 -9.96
C PRO A 46 -46.68 -12.48 -9.37
N MET A 47 -46.06 -11.62 -10.19
CA MET A 47 -44.98 -10.72 -9.78
C MET A 47 -45.47 -9.85 -8.61
N ARG A 48 -44.81 -9.95 -7.46
CA ARG A 48 -44.94 -8.97 -6.38
C ARG A 48 -44.18 -7.72 -6.80
N ASP A 49 -44.88 -6.60 -6.81
CA ASP A 49 -44.34 -5.26 -6.95
C ASP A 49 -43.33 -5.03 -5.81
N MET A 50 -42.03 -5.05 -6.12
CA MET A 50 -40.98 -4.62 -5.19
C MET A 50 -40.65 -3.17 -5.49
N SER A 51 -41.30 -2.27 -4.77
CA SER A 51 -40.81 -0.90 -4.62
C SER A 51 -39.40 -0.96 -4.04
N TYR A 52 -38.43 -0.41 -4.76
CA TYR A 52 -37.09 -0.19 -4.24
C TYR A 52 -37.16 0.83 -3.10
N GLU A 53 -37.08 0.35 -1.86
CA GLU A 53 -36.77 1.22 -0.73
C GLU A 53 -35.31 1.71 -0.88
N GLU A 54 -35.11 3.02 -0.74
CA GLU A 54 -33.78 3.64 -0.66
C GLU A 54 -32.97 2.91 0.42
N ALA A 55 -31.91 2.21 0.00
CA ALA A 55 -31.00 1.52 0.91
C ALA A 55 -30.17 2.56 1.68
N ASP A 56 -30.75 3.10 2.74
CA ASP A 56 -30.07 3.86 3.77
C ASP A 56 -28.96 2.99 4.36
N SER A 57 -27.70 3.42 4.19
CA SER A 57 -26.47 2.87 4.78
C SER A 57 -26.30 1.34 4.73
N PHE A 58 -25.40 0.85 3.88
CA PHE A 58 -24.84 -0.49 4.05
C PHE A 58 -24.07 -0.54 5.38
N ASP A 59 -24.72 -1.05 6.42
CA ASP A 59 -24.08 -1.42 7.68
C ASP A 59 -23.39 -2.78 7.46
N PHE A 60 -22.06 -2.78 7.48
CA PHE A 60 -21.27 -4.01 7.33
C PHE A 60 -21.36 -4.92 8.56
N GLY A 61 -21.98 -4.45 9.65
CA GLY A 61 -22.20 -5.25 10.87
C GLY A 61 -20.92 -5.54 11.65
N ASP A 62 -19.81 -4.87 11.33
CA ASP A 62 -18.46 -5.11 11.82
C ASP A 62 -18.00 -4.06 12.86
N ALA A 63 -18.90 -3.20 13.33
CA ALA A 63 -18.58 -2.09 14.25
C ALA A 63 -17.98 -2.53 15.60
N HIS A 64 -18.04 -3.83 15.92
CA HIS A 64 -17.49 -4.43 17.13
C HIS A 64 -16.35 -5.42 16.85
N GLU A 65 -15.97 -5.63 15.58
CA GLU A 65 -14.84 -6.48 15.23
C GLU A 65 -13.53 -5.71 15.37
N ASP A 66 -12.65 -6.21 16.23
CA ASP A 66 -11.26 -5.76 16.30
C ASP A 66 -10.45 -6.55 15.27
N PHE A 67 -10.48 -6.11 14.01
CA PHE A 67 -9.65 -6.71 12.95
C PHE A 67 -8.16 -6.57 13.24
N ASP A 68 -7.76 -5.57 14.04
CA ASP A 68 -6.36 -5.38 14.45
C ASP A 68 -5.90 -6.49 15.41
N ALA A 69 -6.80 -7.10 16.16
CA ALA A 69 -6.50 -8.27 17.00
C ALA A 69 -5.98 -9.47 16.19
N ILE A 70 -6.32 -9.58 14.90
CA ILE A 70 -5.79 -10.63 14.01
C ILE A 70 -4.27 -10.48 13.81
N TYR A 71 -3.76 -9.25 13.94
CA TYR A 71 -2.35 -8.90 13.85
C TYR A 71 -1.62 -8.94 15.19
N ASP A 72 -2.33 -8.94 16.32
CA ASP A 72 -1.75 -9.10 17.66
C ASP A 72 -1.44 -10.59 17.95
N ASN A 73 -0.48 -11.15 17.22
CA ASN A 73 0.02 -12.49 17.50
C ASN A 73 1.28 -12.45 18.38
N ALA A 74 1.10 -12.67 19.68
CA ALA A 74 2.18 -12.89 20.65
C ALA A 74 3.10 -14.07 20.27
N GLU A 75 2.65 -14.97 19.39
CA GLU A 75 3.41 -16.12 18.87
C GLU A 75 4.43 -15.74 17.77
N GLU A 76 4.41 -14.53 17.19
CA GLU A 76 5.43 -14.12 16.22
C GLU A 76 6.85 -13.99 16.81
N HIS A 77 6.98 -14.06 18.13
CA HIS A 77 8.29 -14.21 18.78
C HIS A 77 8.99 -15.53 18.44
N ASP A 78 8.29 -16.55 17.92
CA ASP A 78 8.85 -17.89 17.67
C ASP A 78 9.48 -18.05 16.27
N VAL A 79 9.43 -17.03 15.42
CA VAL A 79 10.07 -17.06 14.08
C VAL A 79 11.61 -17.03 14.18
N GLY A 80 12.16 -16.81 15.38
CA GLY A 80 13.57 -17.08 15.71
C GLY A 80 13.98 -18.55 15.51
N ASN A 81 13.03 -19.48 15.50
CA ASN A 81 13.25 -20.92 15.30
C ASN A 81 13.10 -21.41 13.84
N VAL A 82 12.86 -20.53 12.86
CA VAL A 82 12.69 -20.92 11.44
C VAL A 82 13.88 -21.73 10.89
N GLN A 83 15.11 -21.43 11.33
CA GLN A 83 16.28 -22.25 10.98
C GLN A 83 16.21 -23.67 11.56
N GLN A 84 15.69 -23.83 12.78
CA GLN A 84 15.62 -25.12 13.47
C GLN A 84 14.53 -26.02 12.88
N GLU A 85 13.40 -25.44 12.45
CA GLU A 85 12.26 -26.21 11.94
C GLU A 85 12.21 -26.32 10.41
N HIS A 86 12.67 -25.30 9.69
CA HIS A 86 12.49 -25.19 8.23
C HIS A 86 13.80 -24.97 7.46
N GLY A 87 14.97 -25.08 8.11
CA GLY A 87 16.27 -24.79 7.48
C GLY A 87 16.53 -25.56 6.17
N SER A 88 16.07 -26.81 6.06
CA SER A 88 16.21 -27.60 4.83
C SER A 88 15.41 -27.04 3.65
N VAL A 89 14.21 -26.49 3.90
CA VAL A 89 13.36 -25.86 2.88
C VAL A 89 13.98 -24.55 2.40
N LEU A 90 14.52 -23.73 3.30
CA LEU A 90 15.23 -22.50 2.93
C LEU A 90 16.47 -22.81 2.09
N VAL A 91 17.30 -23.79 2.49
CA VAL A 91 18.50 -24.19 1.73
C VAL A 91 18.11 -24.69 0.34
N HIS A 92 17.05 -25.50 0.23
CA HIS A 92 16.57 -25.98 -1.06
C HIS A 92 16.11 -24.84 -1.96
N LEU A 93 15.30 -23.91 -1.45
CA LEU A 93 14.84 -22.75 -2.21
C LEU A 93 16.00 -21.84 -2.64
N LEU A 94 16.97 -21.60 -1.74
CA LEU A 94 18.16 -20.82 -2.09
C LEU A 94 19.06 -21.50 -3.12
N SER A 95 19.06 -22.83 -3.19
CA SER A 95 19.81 -23.56 -4.22
C SER A 95 19.24 -23.37 -5.63
N GLN A 96 18.00 -22.87 -5.75
CA GLN A 96 17.31 -22.62 -7.02
C GLN A 96 17.51 -21.19 -7.53
N VAL A 97 18.06 -20.28 -6.71
CA VAL A 97 18.20 -18.86 -7.05
C VAL A 97 19.65 -18.45 -7.26
N SER A 98 19.88 -17.61 -8.27
CA SER A 98 21.18 -17.01 -8.56
C SER A 98 21.19 -15.53 -8.18
N ILE A 99 22.37 -15.00 -7.82
CA ILE A 99 22.52 -13.56 -7.51
C ILE A 99 22.05 -12.72 -8.71
N GLY A 100 21.19 -11.74 -8.45
CA GLY A 100 20.57 -10.88 -9.45
C GLY A 100 19.28 -11.41 -10.06
N MET A 101 18.86 -12.64 -9.74
CA MET A 101 17.61 -13.23 -10.22
C MET A 101 16.38 -12.46 -9.68
N ASP A 102 15.37 -12.29 -10.54
CA ASP A 102 14.06 -11.78 -10.16
C ASP A 102 13.29 -12.84 -9.37
N LEU A 103 12.85 -12.47 -8.17
CA LEU A 103 12.19 -13.38 -7.22
C LEU A 103 10.67 -13.44 -7.39
N THR A 104 10.08 -12.62 -8.27
CA THR A 104 8.63 -12.69 -8.54
C THR A 104 8.21 -14.04 -9.12
N LYS A 105 9.13 -14.75 -9.79
CA LYS A 105 8.92 -16.07 -10.39
C LYS A 105 9.25 -17.25 -9.46
N VAL A 106 9.65 -16.98 -8.21
CA VAL A 106 10.05 -18.01 -7.24
C VAL A 106 9.01 -18.07 -6.13
N THR A 107 8.35 -19.22 -5.98
CA THR A 107 7.37 -19.43 -4.93
C THR A 107 8.07 -19.54 -3.59
N LEU A 108 7.85 -18.55 -2.73
CA LEU A 108 8.40 -18.52 -1.39
C LEU A 108 7.53 -19.34 -0.41
N PRO A 109 8.11 -19.95 0.64
CA PRO A 109 7.34 -20.74 1.60
C PRO A 109 6.36 -19.87 2.40
N THR A 110 5.22 -20.44 2.81
CA THR A 110 4.16 -19.67 3.49
C THR A 110 4.59 -19.10 4.84
N PHE A 111 5.52 -19.74 5.56
CA PHE A 111 5.98 -19.27 6.87
C PHE A 111 6.78 -17.94 6.81
N ILE A 112 7.28 -17.54 5.63
CA ILE A 112 7.91 -16.22 5.46
C ILE A 112 6.92 -15.14 5.02
N LEU A 113 5.65 -15.50 4.81
CA LEU A 113 4.62 -14.56 4.37
C LEU A 113 3.92 -13.89 5.56
N GLU A 114 3.58 -12.63 5.37
CA GLU A 114 2.72 -11.86 6.27
C GLU A 114 1.26 -12.09 5.88
N ARG A 115 0.33 -11.95 6.83
CA ARG A 115 -1.12 -12.10 6.60
C ARG A 115 -1.78 -10.90 5.93
N ARG A 116 -1.00 -10.05 5.25
CA ARG A 116 -1.47 -8.81 4.60
C ARG A 116 -1.11 -8.83 3.14
N SER A 117 -2.02 -8.33 2.32
CA SER A 117 -1.73 -7.96 0.94
C SER A 117 -0.79 -6.76 0.91
N LEU A 118 0.03 -6.64 -0.14
CA LEU A 118 0.83 -5.42 -0.34
C LEU A 118 -0.06 -4.17 -0.45
N LEU A 119 -1.29 -4.30 -0.98
CA LEU A 119 -2.23 -3.17 -1.07
C LEU A 119 -2.65 -2.66 0.31
N GLU A 120 -2.86 -3.58 1.24
CA GLU A 120 -3.16 -3.25 2.63
C GLU A 120 -1.95 -2.62 3.33
N MET A 121 -0.74 -3.11 3.07
CA MET A 121 0.48 -2.49 3.60
C MET A 121 0.66 -1.03 3.16
N TYR A 122 0.21 -0.64 1.97
CA TYR A 122 0.28 0.78 1.55
C TYR A 122 -0.63 1.69 2.38
N ALA A 123 -1.64 1.13 3.06
CA ALA A 123 -2.46 1.86 4.00
C ALA A 123 -1.64 2.32 5.23
N ASP A 124 -0.53 1.65 5.56
CA ASP A 124 0.34 2.05 6.69
C ASP A 124 0.98 3.43 6.51
N PHE A 125 1.02 3.95 5.27
CA PHE A 125 1.45 5.33 5.01
C PHE A 125 0.59 6.37 5.73
N PHE A 126 -0.60 5.96 6.20
CA PHE A 126 -1.56 6.79 6.92
C PHE A 126 -1.82 6.30 8.35
N ALA A 127 -0.93 5.48 8.92
CA ALA A 127 -1.03 5.05 10.32
C ALA A 127 -1.01 6.23 11.32
N HIS A 128 -0.46 7.37 10.93
CA HIS A 128 -0.54 8.65 11.62
C HIS A 128 -1.33 9.66 10.78
N PRO A 129 -2.65 9.52 10.68
CA PRO A 129 -3.46 10.38 9.81
C PRO A 129 -3.49 11.83 10.32
N ASP A 130 -3.28 12.04 11.62
CA ASP A 130 -3.10 13.34 12.27
C ASP A 130 -1.88 14.11 11.73
N ALA A 131 -0.74 13.43 11.57
CA ALA A 131 0.47 14.02 11.03
C ALA A 131 0.33 14.41 9.55
N PHE A 132 -0.51 13.69 8.80
CA PHE A 132 -0.85 14.02 7.42
C PHE A 132 -1.68 15.31 7.38
N ILE A 133 -2.81 15.35 8.10
CA ILE A 133 -3.79 16.43 7.97
C ILE A 133 -3.36 17.74 8.61
N VAL A 134 -2.50 17.74 9.64
CA VAL A 134 -2.06 18.99 10.31
C VAL A 134 -1.31 19.92 9.36
N THR A 135 -0.81 19.39 8.24
CA THR A 135 -0.05 20.15 7.25
C THR A 135 -0.87 21.30 6.65
N VAL A 136 -2.19 21.15 6.46
CA VAL A 136 -3.02 22.24 5.92
C VAL A 136 -3.24 23.39 6.89
N ASP A 137 -3.03 23.16 8.19
CA ASP A 137 -3.25 24.16 9.23
C ASP A 137 -2.03 25.08 9.42
N LEU A 138 -0.92 24.84 8.72
CA LEU A 138 0.32 25.61 8.85
C LEU A 138 0.37 26.79 7.86
N GLU A 139 0.68 27.97 8.38
CA GLU A 139 0.57 29.24 7.64
C GLU A 139 1.70 29.45 6.61
N SER A 140 2.95 29.14 6.98
CA SER A 140 4.09 29.39 6.10
C SER A 140 4.40 28.21 5.17
N PRO A 141 4.79 28.46 3.90
CA PRO A 141 5.24 27.40 2.99
C PRO A 141 6.37 26.54 3.55
N GLN A 142 7.25 27.14 4.36
CA GLN A 142 8.35 26.44 5.03
C GLN A 142 7.83 25.43 6.05
N GLU A 143 6.89 25.82 6.91
CA GLU A 143 6.33 24.92 7.93
C GLU A 143 5.54 23.78 7.28
N ARG A 144 4.75 24.09 6.23
CA ARG A 144 4.06 23.06 5.44
C ARG A 144 5.03 22.06 4.83
N PHE A 145 6.11 22.55 4.20
CA PHE A 145 7.14 21.67 3.63
C PHE A 145 7.80 20.78 4.69
N VAL A 146 8.17 21.35 5.85
CA VAL A 146 8.72 20.57 6.98
C VAL A 146 7.71 19.54 7.49
N SER A 147 6.42 19.87 7.52
CA SER A 147 5.36 18.94 7.93
C SER A 147 5.18 17.79 6.95
N VAL A 148 5.21 18.05 5.64
CA VAL A 148 5.19 17.01 4.61
C VAL A 148 6.37 16.06 4.78
N VAL A 149 7.58 16.58 5.02
CA VAL A 149 8.77 15.76 5.28
C VAL A 149 8.59 14.91 6.55
N LYS A 150 8.04 15.48 7.63
CA LYS A 150 7.77 14.74 8.88
C LYS A 150 6.75 13.62 8.68
N TYR A 151 5.62 13.93 8.05
CA TYR A 151 4.60 12.94 7.69
C TYR A 151 5.22 11.80 6.87
N TYR A 152 5.97 12.14 5.82
CA TYR A 152 6.61 11.17 4.95
C TYR A 152 7.57 10.24 5.72
N LEU A 153 8.37 10.77 6.66
CA LEU A 153 9.25 9.94 7.47
C LEU A 153 8.48 9.03 8.45
N ASN A 154 7.38 9.52 9.02
CA ASN A 154 6.53 8.74 9.93
C ASN A 154 5.86 7.55 9.23
N ALA A 155 5.54 7.68 7.93
CA ALA A 155 4.93 6.62 7.12
C ALA A 155 5.73 5.31 7.07
N PHE A 156 7.04 5.34 7.35
CA PHE A 156 7.91 4.16 7.30
C PHE A 156 8.16 3.52 8.67
N TYR A 157 7.76 4.16 9.77
CA TYR A 157 7.93 3.60 11.11
C TYR A 157 6.82 2.61 11.46
N ALA A 158 5.59 2.90 11.03
CA ALA A 158 4.38 2.19 11.45
C ALA A 158 4.22 0.79 10.83
N ALA A 159 5.12 0.36 9.95
CA ALA A 159 4.89 -0.81 9.12
C ALA A 159 4.73 -2.12 9.91
N ARG A 160 5.36 -2.31 11.10
CA ARG A 160 5.24 -3.57 11.90
C ARG A 160 5.53 -3.42 13.39
N LYS A 161 4.72 -4.08 14.24
CA LYS A 161 5.03 -4.31 15.67
C LYS A 161 6.11 -5.40 15.87
N SER A 162 6.24 -6.32 14.92
CA SER A 162 7.17 -7.45 14.96
C SER A 162 8.53 -7.11 14.36
N GLY A 163 9.61 -7.49 15.05
CA GLY A 163 10.98 -7.29 14.57
C GLY A 163 11.40 -8.24 13.44
N VAL A 164 10.54 -9.20 13.07
CA VAL A 164 10.82 -10.21 12.05
C VAL A 164 10.24 -9.78 10.70
N ALA A 165 11.08 -9.77 9.67
CA ALA A 165 10.63 -9.47 8.31
C ALA A 165 9.89 -10.64 7.68
N LYS A 166 8.70 -10.34 7.18
CA LYS A 166 7.84 -11.22 6.39
C LYS A 166 7.46 -10.54 5.07
N LYS A 167 7.28 -11.30 4.01
CA LYS A 167 6.88 -10.75 2.72
C LYS A 167 5.35 -10.65 2.64
N PRO A 168 4.75 -9.52 2.25
CA PRO A 168 3.32 -9.49 1.98
C PRO A 168 2.93 -10.39 0.80
N TYR A 169 1.65 -10.73 0.73
CA TYR A 169 1.09 -11.35 -0.46
C TYR A 169 1.25 -10.42 -1.66
N ASN A 170 1.64 -11.00 -2.80
CA ASN A 170 1.70 -10.26 -4.07
C ASN A 170 0.26 -10.11 -4.57
N PRO A 171 -0.26 -8.88 -4.74
CA PRO A 171 -1.65 -8.71 -5.13
C PRO A 171 -1.93 -9.28 -6.52
N ILE A 172 -3.12 -9.85 -6.70
CA ILE A 172 -3.60 -10.27 -8.03
C ILE A 172 -4.04 -9.06 -8.86
N LEU A 173 -4.07 -9.17 -10.19
CA LEU A 173 -4.56 -8.08 -11.04
C LEU A 173 -6.01 -7.70 -10.68
N GLY A 174 -6.27 -6.40 -10.51
CA GLY A 174 -7.59 -5.89 -10.15
C GLY A 174 -7.94 -6.03 -8.66
N GLU A 175 -7.10 -6.67 -7.85
CA GLU A 175 -7.27 -6.68 -6.39
C GLU A 175 -7.38 -5.24 -5.89
N THR A 176 -8.33 -5.02 -4.98
CA THR A 176 -8.60 -3.70 -4.39
C THR A 176 -8.64 -3.82 -2.88
N PHE A 177 -7.96 -2.91 -2.20
CA PHE A 177 -8.07 -2.71 -0.76
C PHE A 177 -8.63 -1.32 -0.45
N ARG A 178 -9.55 -1.22 0.52
CA ARG A 178 -10.11 0.06 0.96
C ARG A 178 -10.21 0.08 2.47
N CYS A 179 -9.91 1.22 3.06
CA CYS A 179 -10.13 1.44 4.49
C CYS A 179 -10.39 2.92 4.77
N ARG A 180 -10.69 3.21 6.04
CA ARG A 180 -10.92 4.56 6.54
C ARG A 180 -10.38 4.68 7.96
N TYR A 181 -9.86 5.85 8.30
CA TYR A 181 -9.23 6.13 9.58
C TYR A 181 -10.06 7.15 10.35
N ASN A 182 -10.33 6.83 11.61
CA ASN A 182 -10.72 7.83 12.59
C ASN A 182 -9.46 8.60 12.97
N VAL A 183 -9.48 9.93 12.80
CA VAL A 183 -8.29 10.73 13.11
C VAL A 183 -8.22 11.00 14.62
N PRO A 184 -7.11 10.66 15.30
CA PRO A 184 -6.98 10.90 16.73
C PRO A 184 -7.22 12.38 17.09
N GLY A 185 -8.11 12.62 18.06
CA GLY A 185 -8.45 13.97 18.53
C GLY A 185 -9.37 14.77 17.61
N LEU A 186 -9.82 14.22 16.49
CA LEU A 186 -10.79 14.86 15.60
C LEU A 186 -12.09 14.04 15.57
N PRO A 187 -13.16 14.51 16.23
CA PRO A 187 -14.45 13.81 16.22
C PRO A 187 -15.11 13.86 14.84
N ASN A 188 -15.97 12.87 14.57
CA ASN A 188 -16.84 12.88 13.40
C ASN A 188 -17.68 14.15 13.34
N SER A 189 -17.80 14.72 12.15
CA SER A 189 -18.61 15.92 11.87
C SER A 189 -20.11 15.62 11.84
N GLY A 190 -20.48 14.37 11.55
CA GLY A 190 -21.85 13.95 11.22
C GLY A 190 -22.23 14.16 9.75
N LYS A 191 -21.41 14.88 8.98
CA LYS A 191 -21.65 15.14 7.56
C LYS A 191 -20.99 14.06 6.71
N LYS A 192 -21.78 13.48 5.80
CA LYS A 192 -21.38 12.36 4.96
C LYS A 192 -20.84 12.83 3.62
N THR A 193 -19.87 12.09 3.08
CA THR A 193 -19.34 12.29 1.74
C THR A 193 -20.31 11.77 0.69
N GLU A 194 -20.49 12.53 -0.40
CA GLU A 194 -21.30 12.09 -1.56
C GLU A 194 -20.45 11.42 -2.64
N SER A 195 -19.13 11.64 -2.60
CA SER A 195 -18.14 11.11 -3.55
C SER A 195 -16.84 10.80 -2.82
N GLY A 196 -15.88 10.18 -3.50
CA GLY A 196 -14.60 9.76 -2.92
C GLY A 196 -14.39 8.25 -2.98
N PRO A 197 -13.27 7.75 -2.44
CA PRO A 197 -13.00 6.30 -2.28
C PRO A 197 -14.07 5.56 -1.48
N PHE A 198 -14.76 6.29 -0.59
CA PHE A 198 -15.72 5.78 0.36
C PHE A 198 -16.93 6.75 0.46
N PRO A 199 -17.85 6.75 -0.52
CA PRO A 199 -19.10 7.51 -0.39
C PRO A 199 -19.87 7.08 0.86
N GLY A 200 -20.39 8.03 1.63
CA GLY A 200 -21.05 7.78 2.90
C GLY A 200 -20.14 7.75 4.13
N SER A 201 -18.81 7.93 3.97
CA SER A 201 -17.91 8.16 5.10
C SER A 201 -18.16 9.53 5.75
N ASP A 202 -17.71 9.72 6.98
CA ASP A 202 -17.71 11.07 7.57
C ASP A 202 -16.63 11.94 6.89
N GLU A 203 -16.90 13.23 6.67
CA GLU A 203 -15.91 14.14 6.06
C GLU A 203 -14.66 14.40 6.94
N ASN A 204 -14.73 14.06 8.24
CA ASN A 204 -13.59 14.08 9.17
C ASN A 204 -12.82 12.75 9.24
N GLN A 205 -13.21 11.74 8.46
CA GLN A 205 -12.42 10.52 8.30
C GLN A 205 -11.45 10.70 7.13
N LEU A 206 -10.23 10.17 7.30
CA LEU A 206 -9.34 9.94 6.18
C LEU A 206 -9.76 8.65 5.48
N THR A 207 -9.92 8.66 4.16
CA THR A 207 -10.27 7.47 3.37
C THR A 207 -9.10 7.03 2.51
N PHE A 208 -8.98 5.73 2.26
CA PHE A 208 -7.89 5.14 1.48
C PHE A 208 -8.42 4.07 0.52
N ILE A 209 -7.85 4.00 -0.68
CA ILE A 209 -8.05 2.94 -1.65
C ILE A 209 -6.73 2.61 -2.34
N ALA A 210 -6.48 1.32 -2.55
CA ALA A 210 -5.39 0.81 -3.36
C ALA A 210 -5.91 -0.24 -4.35
N GLU A 211 -5.31 -0.28 -5.54
CA GLU A 211 -5.61 -1.26 -6.59
C GLU A 211 -4.30 -1.78 -7.20
N GLN A 212 -4.26 -3.08 -7.47
CA GLN A 212 -3.23 -3.67 -8.32
C GLN A 212 -3.59 -3.46 -9.80
N VAL A 213 -2.94 -2.50 -10.45
CA VAL A 213 -3.28 -2.09 -11.83
C VAL A 213 -2.51 -2.86 -12.90
N SER A 214 -1.46 -3.58 -12.52
CA SER A 214 -0.69 -4.47 -13.41
C SER A 214 -0.04 -5.58 -12.59
N HIS A 215 -0.01 -6.80 -13.12
CA HIS A 215 0.65 -7.95 -12.46
C HIS A 215 2.05 -8.23 -13.05
N HIS A 216 2.22 -8.01 -14.37
CA HIS A 216 3.48 -8.18 -15.08
C HIS A 216 3.77 -6.98 -15.99
N PRO A 217 4.55 -5.99 -15.53
CA PRO A 217 5.19 -5.89 -14.22
C PRO A 217 4.21 -5.57 -13.07
N PRO A 218 4.54 -5.90 -11.80
CA PRO A 218 3.66 -5.62 -10.66
C PRO A 218 3.61 -4.12 -10.32
N VAL A 219 2.49 -3.47 -10.64
CA VAL A 219 2.24 -2.05 -10.34
C VAL A 219 0.99 -1.92 -9.49
N SER A 220 1.11 -1.25 -8.35
CA SER A 220 -0.01 -0.87 -7.50
C SER A 220 -0.19 0.64 -7.53
N ALA A 221 -1.44 1.10 -7.53
CA ALA A 221 -1.80 2.50 -7.44
C ALA A 221 -2.69 2.72 -6.22
N PHE A 222 -2.54 3.83 -5.51
CA PHE A 222 -3.32 4.11 -4.32
C PHE A 222 -3.59 5.60 -4.13
N TYR A 223 -4.68 5.89 -3.43
CA TYR A 223 -5.22 7.21 -3.20
C TYR A 223 -5.74 7.32 -1.78
N ALA A 224 -5.54 8.48 -1.16
CA ALA A 224 -6.14 8.84 0.11
C ALA A 224 -6.65 10.28 0.09
N GLU A 225 -7.73 10.56 0.81
CA GLU A 225 -8.21 11.92 0.99
C GLU A 225 -8.86 12.12 2.35
N HIS A 226 -8.69 13.34 2.89
CA HIS A 226 -9.48 13.83 4.01
C HIS A 226 -10.37 14.98 3.50
N PRO A 227 -11.68 14.75 3.31
CA PRO A 227 -12.57 15.70 2.63
C PRO A 227 -12.66 17.06 3.33
N ALA A 228 -12.91 17.11 4.65
CA ALA A 228 -13.10 18.38 5.35
C ALA A 228 -11.81 19.23 5.44
N LYS A 229 -10.65 18.59 5.61
CA LYS A 229 -9.33 19.24 5.61
C LYS A 229 -8.79 19.52 4.21
N ARG A 230 -9.48 19.07 3.16
CA ARG A 230 -9.13 19.35 1.76
C ARG A 230 -7.66 19.06 1.46
N ILE A 231 -7.23 17.87 1.85
CA ILE A 231 -5.91 17.30 1.57
C ILE A 231 -6.09 15.92 0.93
N SER A 232 -5.28 15.63 -0.08
CA SER A 232 -5.26 14.31 -0.72
C SER A 232 -3.84 13.84 -1.02
N PHE A 233 -3.72 12.54 -1.24
CA PHE A 233 -2.50 11.87 -1.63
C PHE A 233 -2.81 10.87 -2.73
N HIS A 234 -1.95 10.77 -3.73
CA HIS A 234 -2.00 9.69 -4.71
C HIS A 234 -0.60 9.18 -5.01
N ALA A 235 -0.48 7.89 -5.31
CA ALA A 235 0.79 7.30 -5.69
C ALA A 235 0.60 6.08 -6.59
N HIS A 236 1.69 5.72 -7.24
CA HIS A 236 1.86 4.41 -7.85
C HIS A 236 3.27 3.89 -7.57
N ILE A 237 3.39 2.58 -7.39
CA ILE A 237 4.65 1.92 -7.12
C ILE A 237 4.74 0.66 -7.99
N TYR A 238 5.75 0.63 -8.85
CA TYR A 238 6.27 -0.55 -9.52
C TYR A 238 7.34 -1.18 -8.62
N THR A 239 7.14 -2.43 -8.23
CA THR A 239 8.11 -3.15 -7.40
C THR A 239 9.01 -4.05 -8.25
N LYS A 240 10.33 -3.91 -8.09
CA LYS A 240 11.31 -4.79 -8.73
C LYS A 240 12.16 -5.50 -7.68
N SER A 241 12.02 -6.82 -7.62
CA SER A 241 12.72 -7.65 -6.65
C SER A 241 14.02 -8.22 -7.22
N SER A 242 15.03 -8.42 -6.39
CA SER A 242 16.30 -9.03 -6.78
C SER A 242 16.93 -9.81 -5.64
N PHE A 243 17.40 -11.03 -5.92
CA PHE A 243 18.14 -11.83 -4.97
C PHE A 243 19.59 -11.35 -4.84
N LEU A 244 20.05 -11.06 -3.60
CA LEU A 244 21.37 -10.52 -3.30
C LEU A 244 22.22 -11.47 -2.45
N GLY A 245 21.95 -12.79 -2.50
CA GLY A 245 22.64 -13.79 -1.69
C GLY A 245 22.01 -13.92 -0.30
N LEU A 246 22.55 -13.24 0.71
CA LEU A 246 21.99 -13.26 2.07
C LEU A 246 20.91 -12.18 2.29
N SER A 247 20.44 -11.57 1.22
CA SER A 247 19.44 -10.51 1.27
C SER A 247 18.56 -10.55 0.02
N ILE A 248 17.38 -9.97 0.12
CA ILE A 248 16.49 -9.66 -0.99
C ILE A 248 16.39 -8.15 -1.09
N GLY A 249 16.66 -7.58 -2.27
CA GLY A 249 16.42 -6.17 -2.55
C GLY A 249 15.09 -5.98 -3.27
N VAL A 250 14.36 -4.93 -2.91
CA VAL A 250 13.11 -4.52 -3.54
C VAL A 250 13.23 -3.03 -3.87
N ALA A 251 13.38 -2.72 -5.16
CA ALA A 251 13.32 -1.35 -5.63
C ALA A 251 11.85 -0.93 -5.75
N ASN A 252 11.50 0.16 -5.08
CA ASN A 252 10.18 0.80 -5.18
C ASN A 252 10.28 1.96 -6.17
N ILE A 253 9.86 1.70 -7.41
CA ILE A 253 9.96 2.66 -8.51
C ILE A 253 8.60 3.33 -8.69
N GLY A 254 8.56 4.65 -8.63
CA GLY A 254 7.33 5.41 -8.77
C GLY A 254 7.38 6.69 -7.95
N SER A 255 6.23 7.33 -7.81
CA SER A 255 6.11 8.57 -7.07
C SER A 255 4.76 8.66 -6.37
N GLY A 256 4.75 9.38 -5.25
CA GLY A 256 3.54 9.87 -4.62
C GLY A 256 3.45 11.39 -4.69
N THR A 257 2.25 11.93 -4.51
CA THR A 257 2.03 13.37 -4.45
C THR A 257 1.04 13.70 -3.35
N VAL A 258 1.49 14.48 -2.35
CA VAL A 258 0.62 15.14 -1.38
C VAL A 258 0.08 16.42 -2.00
N ILE A 259 -1.22 16.68 -1.90
CA ILE A 259 -1.88 17.86 -2.46
C ILE A 259 -2.60 18.60 -1.34
N LEU A 260 -2.21 19.85 -1.13
CA LEU A 260 -2.89 20.77 -0.21
C LEU A 260 -3.79 21.68 -1.06
N HIS A 261 -5.09 21.38 -1.12
CA HIS A 261 -5.97 22.00 -2.11
C HIS A 261 -6.17 23.50 -1.88
N ASP A 262 -6.14 23.96 -0.64
CA ASP A 262 -6.37 25.37 -0.31
C ASP A 262 -5.16 26.26 -0.60
N TYR A 263 -3.96 25.68 -0.63
CA TYR A 263 -2.74 26.38 -1.04
C TYR A 263 -2.41 26.14 -2.51
N ASP A 264 -3.10 25.21 -3.18
CA ASP A 264 -2.77 24.73 -4.52
C ASP A 264 -1.27 24.32 -4.57
N GLU A 265 -0.83 23.59 -3.55
CA GLU A 265 0.54 23.09 -3.42
C GLU A 265 0.57 21.58 -3.63
N GLN A 266 1.56 21.12 -4.39
CA GLN A 266 1.76 19.69 -4.70
C GLN A 266 3.19 19.30 -4.33
N TYR A 267 3.31 18.29 -3.48
CA TYR A 267 4.59 17.78 -3.01
C TYR A 267 4.81 16.39 -3.57
N THR A 268 5.68 16.28 -4.57
CA THR A 268 6.04 15.01 -5.20
C THR A 268 7.13 14.32 -4.38
N VAL A 269 6.94 13.04 -4.10
CA VAL A 269 7.85 12.20 -3.29
C VAL A 269 8.24 10.94 -4.06
N THR A 270 9.48 10.48 -3.90
CA THR A 270 9.94 9.16 -4.36
C THR A 270 10.13 8.22 -3.19
N PHE A 271 10.18 6.91 -3.39
CA PHE A 271 10.22 5.92 -2.31
C PHE A 271 11.61 5.30 -2.11
N PRO A 272 12.00 4.91 -0.87
CA PRO A 272 13.23 4.18 -0.63
C PRO A 272 13.08 2.73 -1.13
N SER A 273 14.21 2.08 -1.40
CA SER A 273 14.22 0.63 -1.61
C SER A 273 14.09 -0.11 -0.28
N GLY A 274 13.45 -1.27 -0.30
CA GLY A 274 13.37 -2.18 0.82
C GLY A 274 14.37 -3.32 0.68
N TYR A 275 14.90 -3.82 1.80
CA TYR A 275 15.81 -4.94 1.85
C TYR A 275 15.35 -5.92 2.93
N GLY A 276 15.06 -7.16 2.54
CA GLY A 276 14.94 -8.28 3.46
C GLY A 276 16.33 -8.82 3.75
N ARG A 277 16.86 -8.54 4.93
CA ARG A 277 18.21 -8.96 5.36
C ARG A 277 18.14 -10.29 6.11
N SER A 278 19.28 -10.99 6.17
CA SER A 278 19.44 -12.20 6.99
C SER A 278 18.40 -13.30 6.67
N ILE A 279 18.08 -13.49 5.39
CA ILE A 279 17.04 -14.43 4.95
C ILE A 279 17.33 -15.89 5.33
N MET A 280 18.58 -16.20 5.70
CA MET A 280 18.98 -17.52 6.16
C MET A 280 18.85 -17.71 7.67
N SER A 281 18.67 -16.65 8.45
CA SER A 281 18.53 -16.70 9.92
C SER A 281 17.24 -16.00 10.35
N THR A 282 17.29 -15.01 11.25
CA THR A 282 16.14 -14.18 11.60
C THR A 282 16.09 -13.00 10.62
N PRO A 283 15.12 -12.97 9.69
CA PRO A 283 15.06 -11.93 8.71
C PRO A 283 14.61 -10.61 9.33
N TRP A 284 15.14 -9.49 8.84
CA TRP A 284 14.75 -8.14 9.27
C TRP A 284 14.69 -7.19 8.07
N VAL A 285 13.84 -6.16 8.16
CA VAL A 285 13.63 -5.20 7.09
C VAL A 285 14.63 -4.06 7.24
N GLU A 286 15.20 -3.61 6.14
CA GLU A 286 15.99 -2.40 6.10
C GLU A 286 15.54 -1.52 4.93
N LEU A 287 15.45 -0.21 5.14
CA LEU A 287 15.21 0.74 4.07
C LEU A 287 16.55 1.33 3.61
N GLY A 288 16.67 1.56 2.31
CA GLY A 288 17.89 2.09 1.73
C GLY A 288 17.67 2.93 0.49
N GLY A 289 18.59 3.85 0.25
CA GLY A 289 18.64 4.66 -0.96
C GLY A 289 18.15 6.08 -0.76
N LYS A 290 18.29 6.87 -1.83
CA LYS A 290 17.97 8.30 -1.83
C LYS A 290 16.52 8.51 -2.22
N VAL A 291 15.87 9.42 -1.53
CA VAL A 291 14.54 9.90 -1.85
C VAL A 291 14.54 11.41 -1.97
N LYS A 292 13.66 11.91 -2.84
CA LYS A 292 13.47 13.34 -3.07
C LYS A 292 12.04 13.72 -2.73
N ILE A 293 11.88 14.90 -2.11
CA ILE A 293 10.60 15.55 -1.89
C ILE A 293 10.68 16.93 -2.53
N THR A 294 9.76 17.30 -3.40
CA THR A 294 9.79 18.58 -4.14
C THR A 294 8.43 19.23 -4.22
N CYS A 295 8.37 20.54 -4.03
CA CYS A 295 7.20 21.37 -4.33
C CYS A 295 7.58 22.48 -5.30
N GLU A 296 7.18 22.34 -6.57
CA GLU A 296 7.55 23.27 -7.65
C GLU A 296 7.06 24.70 -7.38
N LYS A 297 5.83 24.84 -6.88
CA LYS A 297 5.19 26.14 -6.61
C LYS A 297 5.97 26.98 -5.60
N THR A 298 6.52 26.34 -4.57
CA THR A 298 7.19 27.02 -3.46
C THR A 298 8.71 27.03 -3.59
N GLY A 299 9.26 26.18 -4.46
CA GLY A 299 10.70 25.97 -4.66
C GLY A 299 11.34 25.01 -3.63
N TYR A 300 10.63 24.67 -2.55
CA TYR A 300 11.21 23.80 -1.52
C TYR A 300 11.46 22.39 -2.04
N TYR A 301 12.62 21.85 -1.67
CA TYR A 301 12.95 20.46 -1.91
C TYR A 301 13.81 19.86 -0.80
N ALA A 302 13.79 18.54 -0.69
CA ALA A 302 14.59 17.79 0.27
C ALA A 302 15.24 16.61 -0.43
N ASP A 303 16.50 16.38 -0.10
CA ASP A 303 17.23 15.17 -0.46
C ASP A 303 17.50 14.39 0.82
N ILE A 304 16.90 13.20 0.92
CA ILE A 304 16.95 12.34 2.10
C ILE A 304 17.58 11.00 1.69
N ASP A 305 18.48 10.48 2.52
CA ASP A 305 19.20 9.24 2.31
C ASP A 305 18.87 8.27 3.44
N PHE A 306 18.20 7.18 3.09
CA PHE A 306 18.01 6.03 3.97
C PHE A 306 19.29 5.19 3.91
N LEU A 307 20.06 5.23 4.99
CA LEU A 307 21.37 4.60 5.06
C LEU A 307 21.22 3.14 5.47
N THR A 308 21.64 2.25 4.59
CA THR A 308 21.80 0.83 4.92
C THR A 308 22.96 0.64 5.90
N LYS A 309 22.85 -0.36 6.78
CA LYS A 309 23.85 -0.72 7.77
C LYS A 309 25.21 -0.97 7.08
N PRO A 310 26.27 -0.25 7.47
CA PRO A 310 27.61 -0.48 6.96
C PRO A 310 28.12 -1.90 7.29
N PHE A 311 29.04 -2.40 6.47
CA PHE A 311 29.69 -3.69 6.71
C PHE A 311 30.51 -3.71 8.01
N PHE A 312 31.09 -2.57 8.41
CA PHE A 312 31.94 -2.45 9.60
C PHE A 312 31.32 -1.50 10.63
N GLY A 313 30.67 -2.07 11.64
CA GLY A 313 30.04 -1.32 12.72
C GLY A 313 28.90 -0.39 12.27
N GLY A 314 28.24 0.24 13.24
CA GLY A 314 27.14 1.18 12.98
C GLY A 314 25.75 0.63 13.31
N LYS A 315 24.79 1.56 13.35
CA LYS A 315 23.38 1.29 13.67
C LYS A 315 22.56 1.18 12.37
N PRO A 316 21.60 0.24 12.29
CA PRO A 316 20.64 0.21 11.18
C PRO A 316 19.66 1.39 11.25
N HIS A 317 18.84 1.55 10.21
CA HIS A 317 17.74 2.53 10.14
C HIS A 317 18.17 3.99 10.33
N ARG A 318 19.38 4.33 9.89
CA ARG A 318 19.83 5.72 9.93
C ARG A 318 19.29 6.47 8.72
N ILE A 319 18.87 7.70 8.96
CA ILE A 319 18.42 8.61 7.91
C ILE A 319 19.26 9.88 8.05
N GLN A 320 19.65 10.46 6.92
CA GLN A 320 20.23 11.80 6.86
C GLN A 320 19.59 12.57 5.71
N GLY A 321 19.52 13.87 5.79
CA GLY A 321 18.97 14.65 4.68
C GLY A 321 19.14 16.14 4.91
N ASN A 322 18.92 16.88 3.84
CA ASN A 322 18.96 18.34 3.83
C ASN A 322 17.67 18.87 3.20
N LEU A 323 17.18 19.98 3.74
CA LEU A 323 16.03 20.71 3.21
C LEU A 323 16.54 22.02 2.60
N TYR A 324 16.01 22.36 1.44
CA TYR A 324 16.44 23.46 0.60
C TYR A 324 15.24 24.28 0.14
N ARG A 325 15.53 25.49 -0.35
CA ARG A 325 14.58 26.38 -1.01
C ARG A 325 15.16 26.79 -2.37
#